data_AF-A0A0N4XJX9-F1
#
_entry.id   AF-A0A0N4XJX9-F1
#
_cell.length_a   1.000
_cell.length_b   1.000
_cell.length_c   1.000
_cell.angle_alpha   90.00
_cell.angle_beta   90.00
_cell.angle_gamma   90.00
#
_symmetry.space_group_name_H-M   'P 1'
#
loop_
_entity.id
_entity.type
_entity.pdbx_description
1 polymer ?
#
loop_
_entity_poly.entity_id
_entity_poly.type
_entity_poly.pdbx_seq_one_letter_code
_entity_poly.pdbx_strand_id
1 'polypeptide(L)' 'MYGVLVIGAPGAGKSTFCAGLQDVFEQIGRPHVTINLDPANDYLQYDSTYDIKELITVEDVMDRL' A
#
# COMPACT_ATOMS: atom_id res chain seq x y z
N MET A 1 -18.68 5.97 -0.37
CA MET A 1 -17.33 5.40 -0.16
C MET A 1 -16.38 6.20 -1.03
N TYR A 2 -15.19 6.55 -0.52
CA TYR A 2 -14.18 7.34 -1.22
C TYR A 2 -12.84 6.63 -1.13
N GLY A 3 -11.97 6.80 -2.12
CA GLY A 3 -10.65 6.19 -2.15
C GLY A 3 -9.62 7.14 -2.74
N VAL A 4 -8.35 6.92 -2.39
CA VAL A 4 -7.21 7.64 -2.92
C VAL A 4 -6.29 6.60 -3.55
N LEU A 5 -6.05 6.72 -4.85
CA LEU A 5 -5.07 5.90 -5.55
C LEU A 5 -3.78 6.70 -5.72
N VAL A 6 -2.70 6.20 -5.14
CA VAL A 6 -1.38 6.84 -5.18
C VAL A 6 -0.54 6.19 -6.27
N ILE A 7 -0.17 6.96 -7.30
CA ILE A 7 0.65 6.51 -8.42
C ILE A 7 1.86 7.42 -8.62
N GLY A 8 2.93 6.89 -9.22
CA GLY A 8 4.16 7.65 -9.45
C GLY A 8 5.37 6.75 -9.71
N ALA A 9 6.42 7.33 -10.29
CA ALA A 9 7.66 6.63 -10.59
C ALA A 9 8.32 6.02 -9.34
N PRO A 10 9.24 5.06 -9.49
CA PRO A 10 10.08 4.58 -8.38
C PRO A 10 10.79 5.77 -7.69
N GLY A 11 10.82 5.77 -6.35
CA GLY A 11 11.43 6.86 -5.58
C GLY A 11 10.61 8.15 -5.46
N ALA A 12 9.42 8.25 -6.07
CA ALA A 12 8.57 9.45 -5.97
C ALA A 12 7.95 9.71 -4.57
N GLY A 13 8.27 8.90 -3.56
CA GLY A 13 7.79 9.08 -2.19
C GLY A 13 6.37 8.54 -1.92
N LYS A 14 5.83 7.66 -2.77
CA LYS A 14 4.48 7.09 -2.63
C LYS A 14 4.23 6.48 -1.23
N SER A 15 5.13 5.63 -0.77
CA SER A 15 5.01 4.97 0.54
C SER A 15 5.06 5.97 1.69
N THR A 16 5.91 6.99 1.59
CA THR A 16 5.98 8.11 2.56
C THR A 16 4.69 8.92 2.59
N PHE A 17 4.08 9.17 1.43
CA PHE A 17 2.79 9.84 1.35
C PHE A 17 1.67 9.00 2.01
N CYS A 18 1.61 7.70 1.74
CA CYS A 18 0.63 6.81 2.37
C CYS A 18 0.77 6.78 3.90
N ALA A 19 2.01 6.69 4.41
CA ALA A 19 2.27 6.73 5.85
C ALA A 19 1.78 8.04 6.50
N GLY A 20 2.13 9.19 5.92
CA GLY A 20 1.67 10.48 6.44
C GLY A 20 0.15 10.67 6.35
N LEU A 21 -0.51 10.11 5.33
CA LEU A 21 -1.97 10.14 5.23
C LEU A 21 -2.65 9.26 6.28
N GLN A 22 -2.07 8.10 6.57
CA GLN A 22 -2.50 7.22 7.65
C GLN A 22 -2.37 7.91 9.01
N ASP A 23 -1.22 8.53 9.31
CA ASP A 23 -1.02 9.30 10.54
C ASP A 23 -2.09 10.39 10.72
N VAL A 24 -2.44 11.09 9.63
CA VAL A 24 -3.50 12.12 9.65
C VAL A 24 -4.85 11.48 9.97
N PHE A 25 -5.20 10.37 9.34
CA PHE A 25 -6.48 9.69 9.58
C PHE A 25 -6.59 9.14 11.01
N GLU A 26 -5.51 8.59 11.56
CA GLU A 26 -5.44 8.15 12.95
C GLU A 26 -5.63 9.32 13.91
N GLN A 27 -4.93 10.44 13.69
CA GLN A 27 -5.02 11.64 14.55
C GLN A 27 -6.43 12.24 14.58
N ILE A 28 -7.18 12.20 13.47
CA ILE A 28 -8.56 12.70 13.43
C ILE A 28 -9.60 11.63 13.79
N GLY A 29 -9.18 10.42 14.17
CA GLY A 29 -10.07 9.32 14.50
C GLY A 29 -10.92 8.83 13.32
N ARG A 30 -10.40 8.96 12.09
CA ARG A 30 -11.11 8.56 10.86
C ARG A 30 -10.79 7.11 10.52
N PRO A 31 -11.81 6.23 10.49
CA PRO A 31 -11.65 4.86 10.02
C PRO A 31 -11.17 4.86 8.56
N HIS A 32 -10.16 4.06 8.28
CA HIS A 32 -9.59 3.89 6.95
C HIS A 32 -9.04 2.47 6.79
N VAL A 33 -8.76 2.12 5.54
CA VAL A 33 -8.16 0.85 5.14
C VAL A 33 -7.04 1.18 4.18
N THR A 34 -5.87 0.58 4.40
CA THR A 34 -4.72 0.77 3.52
C THR A 34 -4.46 -0.52 2.74
N ILE A 35 -4.33 -0.39 1.42
CA ILE A 35 -4.10 -1.53 0.51
C ILE A 35 -2.76 -1.31 -0.20
N ASN A 36 -1.77 -2.17 0.04
CA ASN A 36 -0.53 -2.17 -0.73
C ASN A 36 -0.72 -2.98 -2.02
N LEU A 37 -0.52 -2.33 -3.17
CA LEU A 37 -0.60 -2.96 -4.49
C LEU A 37 0.78 -3.16 -5.14
N ASP A 38 1.87 -2.80 -4.45
CA ASP A 38 3.23 -2.94 -4.97
C ASP A 38 3.84 -4.25 -4.46
N PRO A 39 3.95 -5.29 -5.32
CA PRO A 39 4.46 -6.60 -4.93
C PRO A 39 5.96 -6.60 -4.64
N ALA A 40 6.68 -5.53 -4.97
CA ALA A 40 8.12 -5.40 -4.71
C ALA A 40 8.44 -4.58 -3.44
N ASN A 41 7.42 -4.12 -2.71
CA ASN A 41 7.62 -3.32 -1.51
C ASN A 41 7.69 -4.23 -0.28
N ASP A 42 8.91 -4.58 0.16
CA ASP A 42 9.15 -5.49 1.29
C ASP A 42 9.15 -4.81 2.66
N TYR A 43 9.33 -3.49 2.69
CA TYR A 43 9.39 -2.68 3.91
C TYR A 43 8.32 -1.59 3.87
N LEU A 44 7.11 -1.94 4.31
CA LEU A 44 6.07 -0.96 4.56
C LEU A 44 6.38 -0.24 5.87
N GLN A 45 6.56 1.08 5.81
CA GLN A 45 6.73 1.93 6.99
C GLN A 45 5.39 2.27 7.68
N TYR A 46 4.32 1.58 7.28
CA TYR A 46 2.95 1.79 7.75
C TYR A 46 2.23 0.44 7.78
N ASP A 47 1.23 0.30 8.65
CA ASP A 47 0.50 -0.95 8.83
C ASP A 47 -0.53 -1.11 7.69
N SER A 48 -0.17 -1.83 6.63
CA SER A 48 -1.12 -2.12 5.55
C SER A 48 -2.17 -3.10 6.04
N THR A 49 -3.45 -2.71 5.92
CA THR A 49 -4.57 -3.59 6.29
C THR A 49 -4.68 -4.79 5.34
N TYR A 50 -4.30 -4.61 4.08
CA TYR A 50 -4.26 -5.66 3.06
C TYR A 50 -3.04 -5.46 2.15
N ASP A 51 -2.33 -6.53 1.83
CA ASP A 51 -1.24 -6.53 0.85
C ASP A 51 -1.59 -7.47 -0.32
N ILE A 52 -1.34 -7.05 -1.56
CA ILE A 52 -1.56 -7.90 -2.73
C ILE A 52 -0.73 -9.19 -2.68
N LYS A 53 0.41 -9.20 -1.98
CA LYS A 53 1.22 -10.41 -1.71
C LYS A 53 0.44 -11.50 -0.98
N GLU A 54 -0.58 -11.14 -0.19
CA GLU A 54 -1.46 -12.10 0.50
C GLU A 54 -2.51 -12.71 -0.45
N LEU A 55 -2.72 -12.11 -1.63
CA LEU A 55 -3.68 -12.56 -2.65
C LEU A 55 -2.98 -13.25 -3.83
N ILE A 56 -1.80 -12.78 -4.24
CA ILE A 56 -0.99 -13.36 -5.32
C ILE A 56 0.48 -13.01 -5.11
N THR A 57 1.36 -14.01 -5.10
CA THR A 57 2.80 -13.78 -4.98
C THR A 57 3.43 -13.49 -6.35
N VAL A 58 4.63 -12.89 -6.40
CA VAL A 58 5.35 -12.69 -7.66
C VAL A 58 5.70 -14.05 -8.28
N GLU A 59 6.02 -15.03 -7.43
CA GLU A 59 6.26 -16.42 -7.79
C GLU A 59 5.05 -17.04 -8.50
N ASP A 60 3.83 -16.84 -8.00
CA ASP A 60 2.58 -17.34 -8.63
C ASP A 60 2.36 -16.77 -10.04
N VAL A 61 2.84 -15.55 -10.31
CA VAL A 61 2.71 -14.89 -11.63
C VAL A 61 3.80 -15.38 -12.59
N MET A 62 5.01 -15.61 -12.10
CA MET A 62 6.12 -16.12 -12.91
C MET A 62 5.94 -17.58 -13.32
N ASP A 63 5.31 -18.42 -12.49
CA ASP A 63 5.01 -19.82 -12.82
C ASP A 63 3.86 -20.01 -13.84
N ARG A 64 3.12 -18.95 -14.16
CA ARG A 64 2.01 -18.98 -15.14
C ARG A 64 2.38 -18.45 -16.54
N LEU A 65 3.67 -18.18 -16.78
CA LEU A 65 4.25 -17.78 -18.07
C LEU A 65 5.09 -18.91 -18.67
#